data_AF-A0A351A6C3-F1
#
_entry.id   AF-A0A351A6C3-F1
#
_cell.length_a   1.000
_cell.length_b   1.000
_cell.length_c   1.000
_cell.angle_alpha   90.00
_cell.angle_beta   90.00
_cell.angle_gamma   90.00
#
_symmetry.space_group_name_H-M   'P 1'
#
loop_
_entity.id
_entity.type
_entity.pdbx_description
1 polymer ?
#
loop_
_entity_poly.entity_id
_entity_poly.type
_entity_poly.pdbx_seq_one_letter_code
_entity_poly.pdbx_strand_id
1 'polypeptide(L)'
;MKLKHLKMGRSLAMALALSTMSAGAMAQNFVTSKAEVEQLLSGATFIGVYLRTESAYTLKFGTDGTLTDTTGAKARWWVDDEARYCREWLDGKLKGNTGCMNVELEDGQVALYSEGKKVVEGIIAGN
;
A
#
# COMPACT_ATOMS: atom_id res chain seq x y z
N MET A 1 44.31 53.90 26.90
CA MET A 1 43.67 55.23 26.73
C MET A 1 42.95 55.23 25.38
N LYS A 2 41.62 55.50 25.41
CA LYS A 2 40.70 55.91 24.32
C LYS A 2 40.54 55.03 23.06
N LEU A 3 39.37 54.41 22.98
CA LEU A 3 38.70 53.94 21.75
C LEU A 3 38.49 55.08 20.75
N LYS A 4 38.53 54.74 19.45
CA LYS A 4 37.74 55.43 18.41
C LYS A 4 37.06 54.38 17.53
N HIS A 5 35.73 54.41 17.55
CA HIS A 5 34.86 53.70 16.63
C HIS A 5 34.88 54.37 15.26
N LEU A 6 35.04 53.59 14.19
CA LEU A 6 34.53 53.95 12.87
C LEU A 6 33.35 53.02 12.53
N LYS A 7 32.19 53.63 12.36
CA LYS A 7 30.98 53.03 11.78
C LYS A 7 31.14 52.98 10.25
N MET A 8 31.07 51.79 9.68
CA MET A 8 30.71 51.51 8.29
C MET A 8 30.30 50.03 8.31
N GLY A 9 29.04 49.64 8.17
CA GLY A 9 28.09 49.98 7.13
C GLY A 9 27.76 48.68 6.42
N ARG A 10 26.50 48.21 6.57
CA ARG A 10 25.82 47.21 5.71
C ARG A 10 26.55 45.88 5.41
N SER A 11 26.07 44.80 6.03
CA SER A 11 25.13 43.87 5.37
C SER A 11 25.07 42.56 6.14
N LEU A 12 23.85 42.16 6.50
CA LEU A 12 23.50 40.79 6.87
C LEU A 12 24.05 39.82 5.82
N ALA A 13 24.76 38.78 6.25
CA ALA A 13 24.88 37.54 5.52
C ALA A 13 24.68 36.39 6.51
N MET A 14 23.41 36.17 6.83
CA MET A 14 22.96 35.01 7.60
C MET A 14 22.91 33.83 6.64
N ALA A 15 23.96 33.02 6.61
CA ALA A 15 23.95 31.76 5.87
C ALA A 15 23.36 30.67 6.78
N LEU A 16 22.03 30.56 6.83
CA LEU A 16 21.40 29.31 7.25
C LEU A 16 21.65 28.29 6.15
N ALA A 17 22.56 27.34 6.40
CA ALA A 17 22.57 26.09 5.67
C ALA A 17 21.29 25.33 6.05
N LEU A 18 20.23 25.48 5.25
CA LEU A 18 19.11 24.55 5.30
C LEU A 18 19.63 23.22 4.73
N SER A 19 20.01 22.34 5.64
CA SER A 19 20.11 20.91 5.37
C SER A 19 18.71 20.45 4.94
N THR A 20 18.44 20.47 3.64
CA THR A 20 17.33 19.72 3.08
C THR A 20 17.61 18.26 3.37
N MET A 21 17.07 17.77 4.48
CA MET A 21 16.70 16.37 4.59
C MET A 21 15.66 16.18 3.48
N SER A 22 16.12 15.85 2.29
CA SER A 22 15.31 15.17 1.30
C SER A 22 14.90 13.86 1.98
N ALA A 23 13.77 13.91 2.70
CA ALA A 23 12.95 12.74 2.89
C ALA A 23 12.69 12.23 1.48
N GLY A 24 13.49 11.24 1.05
CA GLY A 24 13.11 10.44 -0.09
C GLY A 24 11.71 9.96 0.25
N ALA A 25 10.70 10.46 -0.46
CA ALA A 25 9.47 9.72 -0.56
C ALA A 25 9.93 8.36 -1.10
N MET A 26 10.03 7.36 -0.21
CA MET A 26 10.20 5.98 -0.62
C MET A 26 9.05 5.79 -1.61
N ALA A 27 9.37 5.65 -2.89
CA ALA A 27 8.36 5.39 -3.89
C ALA A 27 7.71 4.09 -3.41
N GLN A 28 6.47 4.20 -2.91
CA GLN A 28 5.72 3.03 -2.47
C GLN A 28 5.63 2.14 -3.71
N ASN A 29 6.10 0.90 -3.61
CA ASN A 29 6.21 -0.05 -4.72
C ASN A 29 4.82 -0.60 -5.08
N PHE A 30 3.87 0.30 -5.31
CA PHE A 30 2.53 -0.03 -5.72
C PHE A 30 2.55 -0.55 -7.15
N VAL A 31 1.82 -1.64 -7.35
CA VAL A 31 1.53 -2.15 -8.69
C VAL A 31 0.57 -1.16 -9.35
N THR A 32 1.03 -0.48 -10.41
CA THR A 32 0.24 0.54 -11.12
C THR A 32 -0.41 0.01 -12.41
N SER A 33 -0.16 -1.24 -12.76
CA SER A 33 -0.71 -1.89 -13.96
C SER A 33 -1.84 -2.83 -13.58
N LYS A 34 -3.03 -2.60 -14.15
CA LYS A 34 -4.19 -3.50 -13.99
C LYS A 34 -3.84 -4.94 -14.37
N ALA A 35 -3.19 -5.12 -15.53
CA ALA A 35 -2.79 -6.44 -16.01
C ALA A 35 -1.79 -7.13 -15.08
N GLU A 36 -0.93 -6.37 -14.41
CA GLU A 36 0.03 -6.93 -13.45
C GLU A 36 -0.64 -7.38 -12.16
N VAL A 37 -1.62 -6.62 -11.65
CA VAL A 37 -2.44 -7.06 -10.50
C VAL A 37 -3.27 -8.29 -10.86
N GLU A 38 -3.88 -8.31 -12.05
CA GLU A 38 -4.64 -9.47 -12.54
C GLU A 38 -3.73 -10.69 -12.65
N GLN A 39 -2.54 -10.53 -13.25
CA GLN A 39 -1.55 -11.60 -13.36
C GLN A 39 -1.09 -12.08 -11.99
N LEU A 40 -0.83 -11.17 -11.04
CA LEU A 40 -0.37 -11.50 -9.70
C LEU A 40 -1.39 -12.31 -8.89
N LEU A 41 -2.67 -11.95 -9.00
CA LEU A 41 -3.73 -12.49 -8.14
C LEU A 41 -4.51 -13.64 -8.78
N SER A 42 -4.71 -13.65 -10.10
CA SER A 42 -5.57 -14.63 -10.77
C SER A 42 -5.08 -16.07 -10.57
N GLY A 43 -5.94 -16.93 -10.01
CA GLY A 43 -5.60 -18.33 -9.71
C GLY A 43 -4.81 -18.52 -8.41
N ALA A 44 -4.34 -17.43 -7.80
CA ALA A 44 -3.41 -17.50 -6.69
C ALA A 44 -4.10 -17.58 -5.32
N THR A 45 -3.32 -17.97 -4.31
CA THR A 45 -3.69 -17.88 -2.90
C THR A 45 -2.82 -16.85 -2.21
N PHE A 46 -3.45 -15.79 -1.71
CA PHE A 46 -2.78 -14.82 -0.84
C PHE A 46 -2.84 -15.31 0.60
N ILE A 47 -1.68 -15.42 1.25
CA ILE A 47 -1.52 -15.90 2.63
C ILE A 47 -0.82 -14.81 3.42
N GLY A 48 -1.50 -14.22 4.40
CA GLY A 48 -0.99 -13.09 5.15
C GLY A 48 -1.61 -12.91 6.52
N VAL A 49 -1.40 -11.73 7.10
CA VAL A 49 -1.88 -11.32 8.42
C VAL A 49 -2.59 -9.97 8.31
N TYR A 50 -3.83 -9.90 8.82
CA TYR A 50 -4.54 -8.63 8.91
C TYR A 50 -4.01 -7.83 10.11
N LEU A 51 -3.31 -6.74 9.83
CA LEU A 51 -2.48 -6.04 10.81
C LEU A 51 -3.26 -5.45 11.99
N ARG A 52 -4.53 -5.11 11.79
CA ARG A 52 -5.35 -4.52 12.85
C ARG A 52 -5.66 -5.50 13.99
N THR A 53 -5.81 -6.78 13.66
CA THR A 53 -6.22 -7.81 14.62
C THR A 53 -5.19 -8.93 14.76
N GLU A 54 -4.06 -8.84 14.05
CA GLU A 54 -3.00 -9.83 14.00
C GLU A 54 -3.50 -11.25 13.67
N SER A 55 -4.60 -11.32 12.92
CA SER A 55 -5.25 -12.59 12.59
C SER A 55 -4.82 -13.06 11.20
N ALA A 56 -4.69 -14.38 11.06
CA ALA A 56 -4.45 -15.00 9.77
C ALA A 56 -5.49 -14.56 8.73
N TYR A 57 -5.01 -14.20 7.54
CA TYR A 57 -5.80 -13.70 6.44
C TYR A 57 -5.40 -14.48 5.18
N THR A 58 -6.28 -15.37 4.72
CA THR A 58 -6.07 -16.09 3.47
C THR A 58 -7.21 -15.81 2.51
N LEU A 59 -6.85 -15.52 1.27
CA LEU A 59 -7.77 -15.35 0.16
C LEU A 59 -7.36 -16.26 -0.99
N LYS A 60 -8.32 -16.97 -1.55
CA LYS A 60 -8.16 -17.77 -2.76
C LYS A 60 -8.86 -17.08 -3.91
N PHE A 61 -8.09 -16.71 -4.93
CA PHE A 61 -8.54 -15.99 -6.10
C PHE A 61 -8.76 -16.99 -7.25
N GLY A 62 -10.00 -17.19 -7.66
CA GLY A 62 -10.34 -17.95 -8.85
C GLY A 62 -10.07 -17.16 -10.12
N THR A 63 -9.65 -17.84 -11.18
CA THR A 63 -9.44 -17.25 -12.52
C THR A 63 -10.74 -16.78 -13.18
N ASP A 64 -11.89 -17.17 -12.62
CA ASP A 64 -13.24 -16.82 -13.05
C ASP A 64 -13.82 -15.61 -12.30
N GLY A 65 -13.00 -14.93 -11.48
CA GLY A 65 -13.43 -13.81 -10.65
C GLY A 65 -14.07 -14.21 -9.32
N THR A 66 -14.04 -15.49 -8.95
CA THR A 66 -14.48 -15.93 -7.61
C THR A 66 -13.40 -15.70 -6.56
N LEU A 67 -13.81 -15.37 -5.34
CA LEU A 67 -12.92 -15.17 -4.21
C LEU A 67 -13.46 -15.95 -3.01
N THR A 68 -12.59 -16.63 -2.27
CA THR A 68 -12.98 -17.35 -1.04
C THR A 68 -12.01 -17.06 0.10
N ASP A 69 -12.51 -16.88 1.32
CA ASP A 69 -11.67 -16.72 2.52
C ASP A 69 -11.39 -18.05 3.26
N THR A 70 -10.67 -17.97 4.38
CA THR A 70 -10.39 -19.12 5.26
C THR A 70 -11.63 -19.77 5.87
N THR A 71 -12.72 -19.02 6.01
CA THR A 71 -13.99 -19.50 6.59
C THR A 71 -14.87 -20.18 5.55
N GLY A 72 -14.52 -20.06 4.27
CA GLY A 72 -15.31 -20.54 3.14
C GLY A 72 -16.35 -19.53 2.65
N ALA A 73 -16.33 -18.28 3.16
CA ALA A 73 -17.18 -17.21 2.67
C ALA A 73 -16.78 -16.85 1.24
N LYS A 74 -17.77 -16.62 0.38
CA LYS A 74 -17.61 -16.36 -1.04
C LYS A 74 -17.75 -14.88 -1.34
N ALA A 75 -16.95 -14.44 -2.29
CA ALA A 75 -16.93 -13.10 -2.84
C ALA A 75 -16.72 -13.17 -4.36
N ARG A 76 -16.98 -12.04 -5.02
CA ARG A 76 -16.44 -11.76 -6.35
C ARG A 76 -15.28 -10.79 -6.23
N TRP A 77 -14.27 -10.93 -7.08
CA TRP A 77 -13.15 -10.00 -7.16
C TRP A 77 -12.92 -9.51 -8.58
N TRP A 78 -12.28 -8.34 -8.69
CA TRP A 78 -11.87 -7.74 -9.95
C TRP A 78 -10.74 -6.74 -9.69
N VAL A 79 -10.10 -6.28 -10.77
CA VAL A 79 -9.17 -5.15 -10.72
C VAL A 79 -9.80 -3.95 -11.43
N ASP A 80 -9.83 -2.80 -10.75
CA ASP A 80 -10.35 -1.58 -11.34
C ASP A 80 -9.31 -0.87 -12.23
N ASP A 81 -9.71 0.24 -12.84
CA ASP A 81 -8.88 0.97 -13.79
C ASP A 81 -7.73 1.75 -13.11
N GLU A 82 -7.74 1.84 -11.77
CA GLU A 82 -6.66 2.41 -10.95
C GLU A 82 -5.69 1.32 -10.46
N ALA A 83 -5.75 0.11 -11.03
CA ALA A 83 -4.95 -1.05 -10.63
C ALA A 83 -5.14 -1.45 -9.16
N ARG A 84 -6.37 -1.31 -8.63
CA ARG A 84 -6.70 -1.77 -7.28
C ARG A 84 -7.38 -3.12 -7.32
N TYR A 85 -7.02 -3.99 -6.37
CA TYR A 85 -7.78 -5.19 -6.10
C TYR A 85 -9.10 -4.82 -5.38
N CYS A 86 -10.22 -5.10 -6.04
CA CYS A 86 -11.56 -4.91 -5.52
C CYS A 86 -12.26 -6.23 -5.23
N ARG A 87 -13.18 -6.21 -4.26
CA ARG A 87 -14.03 -7.36 -3.93
C ARG A 87 -15.41 -6.93 -3.46
N GLU A 88 -16.36 -7.84 -3.60
CA GLU A 88 -17.65 -7.79 -2.92
C GLU A 88 -17.96 -9.16 -2.32
N TRP A 89 -18.30 -9.20 -1.04
CA TRP A 89 -18.75 -10.41 -0.36
C TRP A 89 -20.18 -10.77 -0.73
N LEU A 90 -20.39 -12.00 -1.20
CA LEU A 90 -21.69 -12.50 -1.64
C LEU A 90 -22.45 -13.23 -0.52
N ASP A 91 -21.72 -13.69 0.50
CA ASP A 91 -22.27 -14.35 1.69
C ASP A 91 -21.45 -14.03 2.96
N GLY A 92 -21.73 -14.75 4.05
CA GLY A 92 -21.08 -14.58 5.33
C GLY A 92 -21.46 -13.30 6.07
N LYS A 93 -20.68 -12.97 7.12
CA LYS A 93 -20.92 -11.79 7.97
C LYS A 93 -20.73 -10.46 7.25
N LEU A 94 -20.01 -10.47 6.14
CA LEU A 94 -19.66 -9.28 5.36
C LEU A 94 -20.49 -9.15 4.08
N LYS A 95 -21.53 -9.96 3.88
CA LYS A 95 -22.36 -9.94 2.67
C LYS A 95 -22.77 -8.51 2.26
N GLY A 96 -22.53 -8.16 1.00
CA GLY A 96 -22.78 -6.83 0.41
C GLY A 96 -21.67 -5.80 0.67
N ASN A 97 -20.68 -6.12 1.52
CA ASN A 97 -19.52 -5.25 1.72
C ASN A 97 -18.63 -5.30 0.47
N THR A 98 -18.39 -4.12 -0.08
CA THR A 98 -17.49 -3.89 -1.22
C THR A 98 -16.29 -3.07 -0.77
N GLY A 99 -15.11 -3.35 -1.31
CA GLY A 99 -13.92 -2.55 -1.05
C GLY A 99 -12.78 -2.80 -2.04
N CYS A 100 -12.03 -1.75 -2.34
CA CYS A 100 -10.87 -1.75 -3.22
C CYS A 100 -9.61 -1.41 -2.43
N MET A 101 -8.50 -2.06 -2.76
CA MET A 101 -7.22 -1.92 -2.07
C MET A 101 -6.08 -1.80 -3.08
N ASN A 102 -5.13 -0.92 -2.80
CA ASN A 102 -3.89 -0.86 -3.56
C ASN A 102 -3.03 -2.08 -3.21
N VAL A 103 -2.31 -2.58 -4.20
CA VAL A 103 -1.40 -3.72 -4.04
C VAL A 103 0.03 -3.21 -4.13
N GLU A 104 0.83 -3.53 -3.12
CA GLU A 104 2.28 -3.31 -3.11
C GLU A 104 2.96 -4.67 -3.25
N LEU A 105 4.00 -4.74 -4.09
CA LEU A 105 4.83 -5.93 -4.29
C LEU A 105 6.29 -5.55 -4.12
N GLU A 106 6.95 -6.13 -3.12
CA GLU A 106 8.36 -5.85 -2.81
C GLU A 106 9.02 -7.14 -2.32
N ASP A 107 10.13 -7.55 -2.96
CA ASP A 107 10.92 -8.74 -2.61
C ASP A 107 10.10 -10.04 -2.41
N GLY A 108 9.03 -10.20 -3.20
CA GLY A 108 8.12 -11.35 -3.12
C GLY A 108 7.10 -11.30 -1.99
N GLN A 109 7.11 -10.23 -1.19
CA GLN A 109 6.07 -9.90 -0.23
C GLN A 109 5.00 -9.03 -0.89
N VAL A 110 3.74 -9.30 -0.57
CA VAL A 110 2.59 -8.53 -1.02
C VAL A 110 1.93 -7.85 0.16
N ALA A 111 1.63 -6.56 0.01
CA ALA A 111 0.86 -5.81 0.98
C ALA A 111 -0.39 -5.19 0.33
N LEU A 112 -1.49 -5.19 1.08
CA LEU A 112 -2.74 -4.57 0.68
C LEU A 112 -2.95 -3.29 1.49
N TYR A 113 -3.34 -2.21 0.81
CA TYR A 113 -3.59 -0.92 1.41
C TYR A 113 -5.03 -0.48 1.20
N SER A 114 -5.69 -0.07 2.27
CA SER A 114 -7.01 0.55 2.24
C SER A 114 -6.88 2.00 2.67
N GLU A 115 -7.36 2.95 1.86
CA GLU A 115 -7.30 4.39 2.16
C GLU A 115 -5.87 4.87 2.54
N GLY A 116 -4.86 4.37 1.83
CA GLY A 116 -3.44 4.70 2.08
C GLY A 116 -2.81 4.03 3.31
N LYS A 117 -3.54 3.20 4.06
CA LYS A 117 -3.02 2.46 5.21
C LYS A 117 -2.77 1.00 4.86
N LYS A 118 -1.58 0.49 5.19
CA LYS A 118 -1.28 -0.95 5.08
C LYS A 118 -2.22 -1.71 6.02
N VAL A 119 -3.02 -2.61 5.48
CA VAL A 119 -4.02 -3.37 6.24
C VAL A 119 -3.70 -4.87 6.29
N VAL A 120 -3.04 -5.39 5.27
CA VAL A 120 -2.59 -6.79 5.22
C VAL A 120 -1.19 -6.85 4.65
N GLU A 121 -0.39 -7.76 5.16
CA GLU A 121 0.87 -8.17 4.55
C GLU A 121 0.92 -9.70 4.44
N GLY A 122 1.59 -10.21 3.41
CA GLY A 122 1.62 -11.64 3.15
C GLY A 122 2.41 -11.99 1.90
N ILE A 123 2.16 -13.18 1.38
CA ILE A 123 2.78 -13.72 0.18
C ILE A 123 1.71 -14.27 -0.76
N ILE A 124 2.09 -14.46 -2.03
CA ILE A 124 1.28 -15.14 -3.03
C ILE A 124 1.82 -16.56 -3.22
N ALA A 125 0.92 -17.54 -3.26
CA ALA A 125 1.23 -18.94 -3.52
C ALA A 125 0.33 -19.50 -4.63
N GLY A 126 0.89 -20.38 -5.48
CA GLY A 126 0.11 -21.16 -6.44
C GLY A 126 -0.34 -20.38 -7.69
N ASN A 127 0.51 -19.50 -8.20
CA ASN A 127 0.36 -18.84 -9.51
C ASN A 127 1.30 -19.52 -10.52
#